data_AF-A0A2J7PHE5-F1
#
_entry.id   AF-A0A2J7PHE5-F1
#
_cell.length_a   1.000
_cell.length_b   1.000
_cell.length_c   1.000
_cell.angle_alpha   90.00
_cell.angle_beta   90.00
_cell.angle_gamma   90.00
#
_symmetry.space_group_name_H-M   'P 1'
#
loop_
_entity.id
_entity.type
_entity.pdbx_description
1 polymer ?
#
loop_
_entity_poly.entity_id
_entity_poly.type
_entity_poly.pdbx_seq_one_letter_code
_entity_poly.pdbx_strand_id
1 'polypeptide(L)'
;MALHKGRIGEIPQGTIQLTEEEAKEYQYRVIFGWTPQREVWPLHYGYGILGACSALSGMYINNYFRSRLRLHTYGRVSSYLPVIALPALMSALFHQQAVTTGIVLQKTACPLCIQLRASAVQVGFSVIYPTLLSPLVGFTLASYYNSYRLPQITEDFKAVFALWRKFTKPIRSSLFSIAIAQALVAMWITYCEATSYYKIQAKLNMESDVTEELKH
;
A
#
# COMPACT_ATOMS: atom_id res chain seq x y z
N MET A 1 -4.66 11.25 26.34
CA MET A 1 -3.68 10.47 27.14
C MET A 1 -2.86 9.61 26.19
N ALA A 2 -1.57 9.49 26.45
CA ALA A 2 -0.68 8.69 25.63
C ALA A 2 -0.81 7.19 25.96
N LEU A 3 -0.77 6.34 24.93
CA LEU A 3 -0.74 4.89 25.13
C LEU A 3 0.70 4.39 25.26
N HIS A 4 0.96 3.59 26.28
CA HIS A 4 2.26 2.96 26.52
C HIS A 4 2.14 1.44 26.42
N LYS A 5 3.12 0.82 25.77
CA LYS A 5 3.22 -0.63 25.70
C LYS A 5 3.97 -1.14 26.95
N GLY A 6 3.27 -1.85 27.83
CA GLY A 6 3.84 -2.50 29.02
C GLY A 6 3.76 -4.03 28.94
N ARG A 7 4.63 -4.73 29.68
CA ARG A 7 4.49 -6.18 29.92
C ARG A 7 3.53 -6.43 31.07
N ILE A 8 2.76 -7.52 31.01
CA ILE A 8 1.83 -7.95 32.07
C ILE A 8 2.66 -8.27 33.32
N GLY A 9 2.83 -7.28 34.20
CA GLY A 9 3.70 -7.35 35.38
C GLY A 9 4.39 -6.02 35.73
N GLU A 10 4.63 -5.16 34.73
CA GLU A 10 5.25 -3.83 34.89
C GLU A 10 4.22 -2.68 34.85
N ILE A 11 2.93 -3.01 34.85
CA ILE A 11 1.84 -2.05 34.67
C ILE A 11 1.49 -1.43 36.04
N PRO A 12 1.53 -0.09 36.22
CA PRO A 12 1.16 0.55 37.47
C PRO A 12 -0.31 0.33 37.82
N GLN A 13 -0.60 0.21 39.12
CA GLN A 13 -1.95 -0.01 39.63
C GLN A 13 -2.84 1.20 39.26
N GLY A 14 -3.93 0.94 38.51
CA GLY A 14 -4.82 1.99 37.98
C GLY A 14 -4.87 2.11 36.45
N THR A 15 -4.06 1.34 35.72
CA THR A 15 -4.04 1.36 34.24
C THR A 15 -5.17 0.53 33.64
N ILE A 16 -5.90 1.09 32.67
CA ILE A 16 -6.91 0.36 31.88
C ILE A 16 -6.17 -0.51 30.85
N GLN A 17 -6.33 -1.82 30.96
CA GLN A 17 -5.81 -2.75 29.95
C GLN A 17 -6.73 -2.73 28.73
N LEU A 18 -6.18 -2.33 27.58
CA LEU A 18 -6.89 -2.32 26.31
C LEU A 18 -6.47 -3.53 25.48
N THR A 19 -7.44 -4.16 24.82
CA THR A 19 -7.17 -5.10 23.74
C THR A 19 -6.54 -4.39 22.55
N GLU A 20 -5.93 -5.14 21.63
CA GLU A 20 -5.28 -4.55 20.46
C GLU A 20 -6.27 -3.75 19.58
N GLU A 21 -7.49 -4.26 19.40
CA GLU A 21 -8.51 -3.58 18.61
C GLU A 21 -9.02 -2.32 19.30
N GLU A 22 -9.22 -2.35 20.61
CA GLU A 22 -9.60 -1.16 21.39
C GLU A 22 -8.49 -0.10 21.38
N ALA A 23 -7.22 -0.51 21.51
CA ALA A 23 -6.07 0.39 21.43
C ALA A 23 -5.96 1.04 20.05
N LYS A 24 -6.21 0.26 18.99
CA LYS A 24 -6.25 0.75 17.62
C LYS A 24 -7.37 1.75 17.41
N GLU A 25 -8.60 1.44 17.84
CA GLU A 25 -9.75 2.34 17.71
C GLU A 25 -9.52 3.65 18.48
N TYR A 26 -8.99 3.56 19.71
CA TYR A 26 -8.64 4.74 20.51
C TYR A 26 -7.62 5.62 19.78
N GLN A 27 -6.53 5.04 19.27
CA GLN A 27 -5.52 5.80 18.54
C GLN A 27 -6.08 6.47 17.29
N TYR A 28 -6.86 5.75 16.49
CA TYR A 28 -7.50 6.35 15.32
C TYR A 28 -8.41 7.51 15.73
N ARG A 29 -9.21 7.36 16.80
CA ARG A 29 -10.06 8.44 17.30
C ARG A 29 -9.25 9.68 17.69
N VAL A 30 -8.11 9.50 18.36
CA VAL A 30 -7.20 10.60 18.72
C VAL A 30 -6.59 11.25 17.48
N ILE A 31 -6.13 10.46 16.51
CA ILE A 31 -5.53 10.95 15.27
C ILE A 31 -6.56 11.72 14.43
N PHE A 32 -7.76 11.17 14.23
CA PHE A 32 -8.83 11.82 13.45
C PHE A 32 -9.37 13.08 14.12
N GLY A 33 -9.42 13.10 15.47
CA GLY A 33 -9.81 14.28 16.25
C GLY A 33 -8.71 15.33 16.44
N TRP A 34 -7.49 15.09 15.95
CA TRP A 34 -6.35 15.96 16.24
C TRP A 34 -6.47 17.34 15.58
N THR A 35 -6.13 18.39 16.32
CA THR A 35 -6.01 19.75 15.79
C THR A 35 -4.61 20.29 16.11
N PRO A 36 -3.85 20.81 15.12
CA PRO A 36 -4.22 21.04 13.71
C PRO A 36 -4.05 19.80 12.80
N GLN A 37 -4.93 19.66 11.82
CA GLN A 37 -4.96 18.54 10.84
C GLN A 37 -3.68 18.43 9.98
N ARG A 38 -2.91 19.52 9.87
CA ARG A 38 -1.61 19.53 9.18
C ARG A 38 -0.56 18.65 9.87
N GLU A 39 -0.74 18.27 11.14
CA GLU A 39 0.20 17.37 11.81
C GLU A 39 -0.11 15.89 11.54
N VAL A 40 -1.36 15.55 11.22
CA VAL A 40 -1.83 14.16 11.00
C VAL A 40 -2.03 13.80 9.52
N TRP A 41 -1.75 14.72 8.60
CA TRP A 41 -2.02 14.52 7.17
C TRP A 41 -1.48 13.20 6.58
N PRO A 42 -0.28 12.69 6.94
CA PRO A 42 0.22 11.45 6.33
C PRO A 42 -0.60 10.23 6.78
N LEU A 43 -1.14 10.27 8.00
CA LEU A 43 -1.96 9.21 8.56
C LEU A 43 -3.36 9.20 7.93
N HIS A 44 -3.87 10.36 7.51
CA HIS A 44 -5.17 10.49 6.86
C HIS A 44 -5.14 10.20 5.35
N TYR A 45 -4.12 10.70 4.66
CA TYR A 45 -4.08 10.69 3.19
C TYR A 45 -2.98 9.78 2.61
N GLY A 46 -2.06 9.28 3.43
CA GLY A 46 -0.91 8.48 2.97
C GLY A 46 -1.32 7.24 2.17
N TYR A 47 -2.23 6.42 2.69
CA TYR A 47 -2.74 5.25 1.98
C TYR A 47 -3.46 5.62 0.67
N GLY A 48 -4.16 6.75 0.63
CA GLY A 48 -4.84 7.24 -0.57
C GLY A 48 -3.86 7.67 -1.67
N ILE A 49 -2.79 8.39 -1.29
CA ILE A 49 -1.70 8.78 -2.20
C ILE A 49 -1.02 7.54 -2.77
N LEU A 50 -0.72 6.54 -1.94
CA LEU A 50 -0.12 5.28 -2.37
C LEU A 50 -1.04 4.48 -3.31
N GLY A 51 -2.35 4.47 -3.04
CA GLY A 51 -3.36 3.90 -3.93
C GLY A 51 -3.40 4.62 -5.29
N ALA A 52 -3.36 5.95 -5.31
CA ALA A 52 -3.32 6.74 -6.54
C ALA A 52 -2.04 6.48 -7.35
N CYS A 53 -0.88 6.42 -6.70
CA CYS A 53 0.38 6.03 -7.34
C CYS A 53 0.30 4.62 -7.93
N SER A 54 -0.31 3.67 -7.21
CA SER A 54 -0.53 2.30 -7.70
C SER A 54 -1.43 2.27 -8.94
N ALA A 55 -2.47 3.10 -8.96
CA ALA A 55 -3.37 3.19 -10.10
C ALA A 55 -2.66 3.73 -11.35
N LEU A 56 -1.80 4.75 -11.20
CA LEU A 56 -1.02 5.31 -12.31
C LEU A 56 -0.03 4.30 -12.90
N SER A 57 0.68 3.53 -12.07
CA SER A 57 1.57 2.48 -12.57
C SER A 57 0.79 1.35 -13.25
N GLY A 58 -0.33 0.92 -12.65
CA GLY A 58 -1.23 -0.07 -13.23
C GLY A 58 -1.77 0.37 -14.59
N MET A 59 -2.15 1.65 -14.74
CA MET A 59 -2.60 2.23 -16.00
C MET A 59 -1.53 2.17 -17.08
N TYR A 60 -0.30 2.58 -16.74
CA TYR A 60 0.83 2.55 -17.66
C TYR A 60 1.11 1.12 -18.16
N ILE A 61 1.21 0.16 -17.23
CA ILE A 61 1.47 -1.26 -17.54
C ILE A 61 0.34 -1.83 -18.40
N ASN A 62 -0.92 -1.59 -18.02
CA ASN A 62 -2.07 -2.13 -18.74
C ASN A 62 -2.17 -1.57 -20.16
N ASN A 63 -1.94 -0.26 -20.33
CA ASN A 63 -1.97 0.37 -21.66
C ASN A 63 -0.87 -0.16 -22.57
N TYR A 64 0.31 -0.45 -22.03
CA TYR A 64 1.38 -1.06 -22.80
C TYR A 64 0.98 -2.43 -23.35
N PHE A 65 0.49 -3.35 -22.50
CA PHE A 65 0.09 -4.69 -22.95
C PHE A 65 -1.12 -4.66 -23.88
N ARG A 66 -2.13 -3.83 -23.60
CA ARG A 66 -3.30 -3.65 -24.48
C ARG A 66 -2.92 -3.16 -25.87
N SER A 67 -1.95 -2.27 -25.96
CA SER A 67 -1.46 -1.75 -27.25
C SER A 67 -0.74 -2.83 -28.05
N ARG A 68 0.05 -3.69 -27.39
CA ARG A 68 0.73 -4.83 -28.04
C ARG A 68 -0.23 -5.88 -28.58
N LEU A 69 -1.35 -6.08 -27.89
CA LEU A 69 -2.37 -7.05 -28.25
C LEU A 69 -3.48 -6.48 -29.17
N ARG A 70 -3.40 -5.20 -29.56
CA ARG A 70 -4.37 -4.54 -30.46
C ARG A 70 -5.82 -4.54 -29.95
N LEU A 71 -6.03 -4.54 -28.63
CA LEU A 71 -7.38 -4.48 -28.05
C LEU A 71 -8.06 -3.11 -28.21
N HIS A 72 -7.31 -2.03 -28.44
CA HIS A 72 -7.81 -0.65 -28.58
C HIS A 72 -8.94 -0.30 -27.58
N THR A 73 -10.18 -0.19 -28.05
CA THR A 73 -11.38 0.14 -27.26
C THR A 73 -12.10 -1.08 -26.69
N TYR A 74 -11.85 -2.28 -27.21
CA TYR A 74 -12.50 -3.52 -26.77
C TYR A 74 -12.09 -3.90 -25.34
N GLY A 75 -13.09 -4.26 -24.51
CA GLY A 75 -12.87 -4.76 -23.15
C GLY A 75 -12.12 -3.79 -22.21
N ARG A 76 -12.21 -2.46 -22.43
CA ARG A 76 -11.51 -1.46 -21.59
C ARG A 76 -11.85 -1.63 -20.12
N VAL A 77 -13.13 -1.59 -19.76
CA VAL A 77 -13.61 -1.73 -18.38
C VAL A 77 -13.15 -3.06 -17.76
N SER A 78 -13.31 -4.16 -18.50
CA SER A 78 -12.94 -5.51 -18.06
C SER A 78 -11.44 -5.66 -17.74
N SER A 79 -10.57 -4.96 -18.47
CA SER A 79 -9.13 -4.97 -18.16
C SER A 79 -8.73 -3.94 -17.10
N TYR A 80 -9.39 -2.78 -17.05
CA TYR A 80 -9.01 -1.70 -16.15
C TYR A 80 -9.42 -1.98 -14.69
N LEU A 81 -10.59 -2.56 -14.46
CA LEU A 81 -11.05 -2.89 -13.11
C LEU A 81 -10.07 -3.80 -12.33
N PRO A 82 -9.71 -5.00 -12.82
CA PRO A 82 -8.84 -5.91 -12.08
C PRO A 82 -7.38 -5.47 -12.09
N VAL A 83 -6.91 -4.74 -13.11
CA VAL A 83 -5.48 -4.38 -13.24
C VAL A 83 -5.15 -3.03 -12.60
N ILE A 84 -6.13 -2.15 -12.40
CA ILE A 84 -5.92 -0.81 -11.84
C ILE A 84 -6.66 -0.64 -10.52
N ALA A 85 -7.97 -0.80 -10.51
CA ALA A 85 -8.78 -0.51 -9.32
C ALA A 85 -8.46 -1.48 -8.18
N LEU A 86 -8.39 -2.78 -8.48
CA LEU A 86 -8.11 -3.79 -7.48
C LEU A 86 -6.73 -3.63 -6.82
N PRO A 87 -5.59 -3.54 -7.55
CA PRO A 87 -4.30 -3.35 -6.91
C PRO A 87 -4.18 -2.00 -6.18
N ALA A 88 -4.84 -0.94 -6.66
CA ALA A 88 -4.85 0.34 -5.96
C ALA A 88 -5.54 0.25 -4.59
N LEU A 89 -6.71 -0.40 -4.53
CA LEU A 89 -7.43 -0.66 -3.29
C LEU A 89 -6.64 -1.59 -2.37
N MET A 90 -6.08 -2.68 -2.92
CA MET A 90 -5.30 -3.64 -2.14
C MET A 90 -4.03 -3.00 -1.57
N SER A 91 -3.32 -2.16 -2.34
CA SER A 91 -2.14 -1.46 -1.83
C SER A 91 -2.50 -0.54 -0.66
N ALA A 92 -3.59 0.24 -0.79
CA ALA A 92 -4.06 1.12 0.27
C ALA A 92 -4.46 0.36 1.54
N LEU A 93 -5.25 -0.71 1.40
CA LEU A 93 -5.71 -1.52 2.54
C LEU A 93 -4.56 -2.25 3.24
N PHE A 94 -3.67 -2.89 2.48
CA PHE A 94 -2.52 -3.59 3.06
C PHE A 94 -1.51 -2.63 3.68
N HIS A 95 -1.32 -1.43 3.12
CA HIS A 95 -0.51 -0.40 3.75
C HIS A 95 -1.13 0.02 5.10
N GLN A 96 -2.43 0.32 5.12
CA GLN A 96 -3.11 0.72 6.35
C GLN A 96 -3.05 -0.36 7.44
N GLN A 97 -3.27 -1.63 7.08
CA GLN A 97 -3.29 -2.74 8.03
C GLN A 97 -1.89 -3.22 8.45
N ALA A 98 -0.95 -3.35 7.51
CA ALA A 98 0.36 -3.95 7.80
C ALA A 98 1.43 -2.93 8.20
N VAL A 99 1.26 -1.66 7.81
CA VAL A 99 2.23 -0.57 8.03
C VAL A 99 1.66 0.44 9.01
N THR A 100 0.61 1.18 8.65
CA THR A 100 0.08 2.28 9.48
C THR A 100 -0.37 1.79 10.85
N THR A 101 -1.11 0.68 10.90
CA THR A 101 -1.52 0.05 12.18
C THR A 101 -0.31 -0.43 13.01
N GLY A 102 0.76 -0.89 12.36
CA GLY A 102 2.01 -1.26 13.04
C GLY A 102 2.76 -0.08 13.66
N ILE A 103 2.71 1.09 13.01
CA ILE A 103 3.25 2.36 13.53
C ILE A 103 2.43 2.82 14.74
N VAL A 104 1.11 2.86 14.57
CA VAL A 104 0.16 3.39 15.57
C VAL A 104 0.13 2.56 16.85
N LEU A 105 0.26 1.23 16.76
CA LEU A 105 0.34 0.33 17.91
C LEU A 105 1.78 0.12 18.42
N GLN A 106 2.78 0.77 17.80
CA GLN A 106 4.20 0.60 18.12
C GLN A 106 4.63 -0.88 18.18
N LYS A 107 4.11 -1.71 17.26
CA LYS A 107 4.36 -3.16 17.27
C LYS A 107 5.82 -3.49 16.95
N THR A 108 6.40 -2.75 16.01
CA THR A 108 7.75 -2.98 15.50
C THR A 108 8.65 -1.82 15.86
N ALA A 109 9.72 -2.10 16.62
CA ALA A 109 10.67 -1.07 17.05
C ALA A 109 11.62 -0.60 15.93
N CYS A 110 11.87 -1.42 14.91
CA CYS A 110 12.82 -1.10 13.85
C CYS A 110 12.17 -0.24 12.73
N PRO A 111 12.61 1.02 12.52
CA PRO A 111 12.04 1.90 11.50
C PRO A 111 12.31 1.40 10.06
N LEU A 112 13.48 0.79 9.83
CA LEU A 112 13.83 0.22 8.53
C LEU A 112 12.92 -0.96 8.15
N CYS A 113 12.54 -1.80 9.12
CA CYS A 113 11.63 -2.92 8.87
C CYS A 113 10.25 -2.45 8.39
N ILE A 114 9.74 -1.35 8.96
CA ILE A 114 8.45 -0.78 8.56
C ILE A 114 8.54 -0.20 7.14
N GLN A 115 9.61 0.54 6.83
CA GLN A 115 9.81 1.12 5.50
C GLN A 115 10.00 0.06 4.41
N LEU A 116 10.75 -1.01 4.69
CA LEU A 116 10.93 -2.12 3.77
C LEU A 116 9.62 -2.90 3.55
N ARG A 117 8.83 -3.08 4.61
CA ARG A 117 7.49 -3.69 4.51
C ARG A 117 6.56 -2.84 3.63
N ALA A 118 6.51 -1.53 3.85
CA ALA A 118 5.72 -0.61 3.04
C ALA A 118 6.13 -0.66 1.56
N SER A 119 7.45 -0.65 1.31
CA SER A 119 8.00 -0.77 -0.05
C SER A 119 7.62 -2.08 -0.72
N ALA A 120 7.71 -3.20 0.01
CA ALA A 120 7.36 -4.51 -0.52
C ALA A 120 5.87 -4.62 -0.88
N VAL A 121 4.99 -4.12 0.00
CA VAL A 121 3.54 -4.05 -0.26
C VAL A 121 3.27 -3.19 -1.50
N GLN A 122 3.81 -1.97 -1.54
CA GLN A 122 3.59 -1.05 -2.64
C GLN A 122 4.09 -1.62 -3.97
N VAL A 123 5.33 -2.12 -4.05
CA VAL A 123 5.88 -2.68 -5.30
C VAL A 123 5.14 -3.95 -5.71
N GLY A 124 4.73 -4.78 -4.75
CA GLY A 124 3.95 -5.98 -4.97
C GLY A 124 2.64 -5.69 -5.71
N PHE A 125 1.84 -4.76 -5.18
CA PHE A 125 0.55 -4.42 -5.78
C PHE A 125 0.66 -3.44 -6.96
N SER A 126 1.65 -2.55 -6.98
CA SER A 126 1.78 -1.52 -8.03
C SER A 126 2.45 -2.03 -9.31
N VAL A 127 3.37 -3.00 -9.20
CA VAL A 127 4.22 -3.43 -10.32
C VAL A 127 4.10 -4.93 -10.57
N ILE A 128 4.32 -5.76 -9.56
CA ILE A 128 4.33 -7.23 -9.75
C ILE A 128 2.94 -7.69 -10.16
N TYR A 129 1.91 -7.27 -9.42
CA TYR A 129 0.53 -7.66 -9.67
C TYR A 129 0.03 -7.26 -11.07
N PRO A 130 0.13 -5.99 -11.53
CA PRO A 130 -0.28 -5.62 -12.88
C PRO A 130 0.57 -6.27 -13.99
N THR A 131 1.86 -6.51 -13.76
CA THR A 131 2.73 -7.16 -14.76
C THR A 131 2.36 -8.61 -15.01
N LEU A 132 1.83 -9.31 -14.01
CA LEU A 132 1.34 -10.67 -14.13
C LEU A 132 -0.10 -10.69 -14.67
N LEU A 133 -0.97 -9.85 -14.12
CA LEU A 133 -2.40 -9.92 -14.45
C LEU A 133 -2.77 -9.27 -15.78
N SER A 134 -2.14 -8.15 -16.15
CA SER A 134 -2.41 -7.46 -17.41
C SER A 134 -2.26 -8.35 -18.65
N PRO A 135 -1.19 -9.13 -18.83
CA PRO A 135 -1.08 -10.02 -19.98
C PRO A 135 -2.07 -11.18 -19.91
N LEU A 136 -2.39 -11.71 -18.72
CA LEU A 136 -3.40 -12.77 -18.58
C LEU A 136 -4.77 -12.28 -19.05
N VAL A 137 -5.22 -11.12 -18.55
CA VAL A 137 -6.49 -10.50 -18.96
C VAL A 137 -6.43 -10.07 -20.43
N GLY A 138 -5.27 -9.60 -20.89
CA GLY A 138 -5.04 -9.26 -22.30
C GLY A 138 -5.22 -10.46 -23.23
N PHE A 139 -4.65 -11.62 -22.87
CA PHE A 139 -4.72 -12.83 -23.69
C PHE A 139 -6.14 -13.41 -23.76
N THR A 140 -6.86 -13.43 -22.64
CA THR A 140 -8.26 -13.90 -22.63
C THR A 140 -9.16 -13.01 -23.49
N LEU A 141 -9.03 -11.69 -23.35
CA LEU A 141 -9.78 -10.74 -24.17
C LEU A 141 -9.37 -10.77 -25.65
N ALA A 142 -8.08 -10.93 -25.93
CA ALA A 142 -7.60 -11.03 -27.31
C ALA A 142 -8.12 -12.29 -28.01
N SER A 143 -8.18 -13.41 -27.29
CA SER A 143 -8.79 -14.67 -27.76
C SER A 143 -10.31 -14.49 -27.99
N TYR A 144 -11.02 -13.90 -27.03
CA TYR A 144 -12.46 -13.68 -27.13
C TYR A 144 -12.85 -12.77 -28.30
N TYR A 145 -12.12 -11.67 -28.52
CA TYR A 145 -12.40 -10.71 -29.60
C TYR A 145 -11.64 -11.01 -30.91
N ASN A 146 -10.89 -12.11 -30.99
CA ASN A 146 -10.04 -12.46 -32.15
C ASN A 146 -9.14 -11.31 -32.66
N SER A 147 -8.71 -10.42 -31.76
CA SER A 147 -7.92 -9.23 -32.12
C SER A 147 -6.45 -9.54 -32.42
N TYR A 148 -5.93 -10.65 -31.89
CA TYR A 148 -4.55 -11.09 -32.08
C TYR A 148 -4.49 -12.61 -32.15
N ARG A 149 -3.69 -13.17 -33.06
CA ARG A 149 -3.47 -14.61 -33.16
C ARG A 149 -2.61 -15.09 -31.99
N LEU A 150 -3.24 -15.72 -31.01
CA LEU A 150 -2.58 -16.32 -29.86
C LEU A 150 -2.43 -17.83 -30.05
N PRO A 151 -1.34 -18.45 -29.54
CA PRO A 151 -1.30 -19.90 -29.39
C PRO A 151 -2.41 -20.34 -28.45
N GLN A 152 -2.94 -21.54 -28.64
CA GLN A 152 -3.99 -22.07 -27.77
C GLN A 152 -3.49 -22.12 -26.33
N ILE A 153 -4.16 -21.39 -25.44
CA ILE A 153 -3.73 -21.20 -24.04
C ILE A 153 -3.71 -22.53 -23.28
N THR A 154 -4.59 -23.46 -23.66
CA THR A 154 -4.78 -24.78 -23.04
C THR A 154 -3.77 -25.83 -23.49
N GLU A 155 -3.21 -25.71 -24.69
CA GLU A 155 -2.33 -26.73 -25.28
C GLU A 155 -0.84 -26.37 -25.10
N ASP A 156 -0.47 -25.09 -25.23
CA ASP A 156 0.94 -24.66 -25.29
C ASP A 156 1.29 -23.57 -24.28
N PHE A 157 1.32 -23.91 -22.99
CA PHE A 157 1.77 -22.99 -21.92
C PHE A 157 3.16 -22.40 -22.17
N LYS A 158 4.08 -23.18 -22.76
CA LYS A 158 5.43 -22.69 -23.09
C LYS A 158 5.40 -21.58 -24.14
N ALA A 159 4.53 -21.67 -25.14
CA ALA A 159 4.38 -20.64 -26.16
C ALA A 159 3.75 -19.37 -25.59
N VAL A 160 2.75 -19.49 -24.72
CA VAL A 160 2.15 -18.35 -24.00
C VAL A 160 3.19 -17.66 -23.12
N PHE A 161 4.00 -18.42 -22.37
CA PHE A 161 5.06 -17.87 -21.54
C PHE A 161 6.17 -17.19 -22.37
N ALA A 162 6.55 -17.78 -23.51
CA ALA A 162 7.50 -17.17 -24.43
C ALA A 162 6.96 -15.85 -25.00
N LEU A 163 5.66 -15.78 -25.31
CA LEU A 163 5.00 -14.56 -25.78
C LEU A 163 4.96 -13.50 -24.67
N TRP A 164 4.61 -13.88 -23.44
CA TRP A 164 4.66 -12.99 -22.28
C TRP A 164 6.07 -12.41 -22.09
N ARG A 165 7.10 -13.27 -22.09
CA ARG A 165 8.51 -12.84 -21.97
C ARG A 165 8.91 -11.91 -23.11
N LYS A 166 8.44 -12.16 -24.34
CA LYS A 166 8.69 -11.30 -25.52
C LYS A 166 8.10 -9.91 -25.33
N PHE A 167 6.90 -9.79 -24.75
CA PHE A 167 6.27 -8.49 -24.49
C PHE A 167 6.84 -7.77 -23.28
N THR A 168 7.27 -8.49 -22.24
CA THR A 168 7.84 -7.92 -21.01
C THR A 168 9.28 -7.47 -21.17
N LYS A 169 10.09 -8.13 -22.02
CA LYS A 169 11.50 -7.77 -22.27
C LYS A 169 11.73 -6.27 -22.58
N PRO A 170 11.01 -5.64 -23.53
CA PRO A 170 11.23 -4.22 -23.86
C PRO A 170 10.82 -3.24 -22.75
N ILE A 171 9.82 -3.56 -21.92
CA ILE A 171 9.35 -2.67 -20.85
C ILE A 171 10.09 -2.90 -19.52
N ARG A 172 11.00 -3.89 -19.44
CA ARG A 172 11.70 -4.25 -18.19
C ARG A 172 12.41 -3.07 -17.52
N SER A 173 13.05 -2.20 -18.29
CA SER A 173 13.73 -1.00 -17.75
C SER A 173 12.73 -0.01 -17.15
N SER A 174 11.61 0.24 -17.83
CA SER A 174 10.53 1.08 -17.30
C SER A 174 9.90 0.45 -16.05
N LEU A 175 9.64 -0.87 -16.04
CA LEU A 175 9.11 -1.56 -14.86
C LEU A 175 10.04 -1.44 -13.66
N PHE A 176 11.35 -1.58 -13.87
CA PHE A 176 12.34 -1.42 -12.81
C PHE A 176 12.37 0.02 -12.28
N SER A 177 12.32 1.02 -13.17
CA SER A 177 12.28 2.43 -12.80
C SER A 177 11.01 2.77 -12.01
N ILE A 178 9.86 2.27 -12.45
CA ILE A 178 8.57 2.41 -11.74
C ILE A 178 8.63 1.72 -10.37
N ALA A 179 9.23 0.52 -10.28
CA ALA A 179 9.37 -0.19 -9.01
C ALA A 179 10.21 0.61 -8.00
N ILE A 180 11.32 1.19 -8.44
CA ILE A 180 12.14 2.07 -7.59
C ILE A 180 11.33 3.29 -7.15
N ALA A 181 10.65 3.96 -8.09
CA ALA A 181 9.84 5.14 -7.78
C ALA A 181 8.74 4.81 -6.76
N GLN A 182 8.02 3.69 -6.93
CA GLN A 182 6.99 3.23 -6.00
C GLN A 182 7.56 2.89 -4.62
N ALA A 183 8.73 2.23 -4.56
CA ALA A 183 9.40 1.94 -3.30
C ALA A 183 9.79 3.24 -2.58
N LEU A 184 10.39 4.20 -3.27
CA LEU A 184 10.80 5.49 -2.68
C LEU A 184 9.59 6.29 -2.18
N VAL A 185 8.49 6.33 -2.94
CA VAL A 185 7.27 7.01 -2.51
C VAL A 185 6.68 6.33 -1.27
N ALA A 186 6.63 5.00 -1.23
CA ALA A 186 6.19 4.27 -0.05
C ALA A 186 7.07 4.56 1.17
N MET A 187 8.40 4.50 1.03
CA MET A 187 9.33 4.84 2.10
C MET A 187 9.13 6.27 2.61
N TRP A 188 8.97 7.23 1.70
CA TRP A 188 8.76 8.64 2.04
C TRP A 188 7.46 8.86 2.82
N ILE A 189 6.34 8.30 2.34
CA ILE A 189 5.05 8.40 3.03
C ILE A 189 5.13 7.76 4.43
N THR A 190 5.71 6.56 4.52
CA THR A 190 5.90 5.87 5.81
C THR A 190 6.79 6.65 6.78
N TYR A 191 7.83 7.32 6.28
CA TYR A 191 8.65 8.21 7.10
C TYR A 191 7.84 9.41 7.63
N CYS A 192 6.99 10.01 6.79
CA CYS A 192 6.09 11.09 7.21
C CYS A 192 5.05 10.60 8.23
N GLU A 193 4.46 9.42 8.04
CA GLU A 193 3.53 8.78 8.98
C GLU A 193 4.19 8.57 10.35
N ALA A 194 5.36 7.94 10.38
CA ALA A 194 6.09 7.66 11.62
C ALA A 194 6.48 8.97 12.34
N THR A 195 7.05 9.93 11.62
CA THR A 195 7.48 11.21 12.19
C THR A 195 6.31 11.99 12.77
N SER A 196 5.16 11.98 12.08
CA SER A 196 3.94 12.65 12.54
C SER A 196 3.39 11.98 13.81
N TYR A 197 3.34 10.66 13.81
CA TYR A 197 2.89 9.88 14.97
C TYR A 197 3.78 10.11 16.21
N TYR A 198 5.10 10.04 16.07
CA TYR A 198 6.01 10.29 17.20
C TYR A 198 5.91 11.71 17.75
N LYS A 199 5.66 12.72 16.90
CA LYS A 199 5.43 14.10 17.35
C LYS A 199 4.16 14.23 18.19
N ILE A 200 3.08 13.56 17.78
CA ILE A 200 1.80 13.56 18.51
C ILE A 200 1.96 12.88 19.86
N GLN A 201 2.62 11.70 19.87
CA GLN A 201 2.87 10.98 21.10
C GLN A 201 3.71 11.80 22.09
N ALA A 202 4.74 12.51 21.61
CA ALA A 202 5.56 13.38 22.46
C ALA A 202 4.73 14.50 23.10
N LYS A 203 3.83 15.14 22.34
CA LYS A 203 2.93 16.18 22.87
C LYS A 203 1.94 15.62 23.90
N LEU A 204 1.38 14.43 23.65
CA LEU A 204 0.46 13.77 24.57
C LEU A 204 1.13 13.39 25.89
N ASN A 205 2.40 12.98 25.86
CA ASN A 205 3.18 12.69 27.06
C ASN A 205 3.44 13.96 27.88
N MET A 206 3.80 15.08 27.22
CA MET A 206 4.01 16.36 27.90
C MET A 206 2.74 16.85 28.59
N GLU A 207 1.58 16.68 27.95
CA GLU A 207 0.29 17.07 28.53
C GLU A 207 -0.13 16.18 29.71
N SER A 208 0.20 14.87 29.68
CA SER A 208 -0.04 14.00 30.82
C SER A 208 0.82 14.37 32.03
N ASP A 209 2.10 14.66 31.82
CA ASP A 209 3.03 15.01 32.90
C ASP A 209 2.57 16.31 33.60
N VAL A 210 2.18 17.34 32.84
CA VAL A 210 1.63 18.59 33.39
C VAL A 210 0.33 18.37 34.18
N THR A 211 -0.52 17.44 33.73
CA THR A 211 -1.78 17.12 34.40
C THR A 211 -1.55 16.38 35.72
N GLU A 212 -0.49 15.59 35.83
CA GLU A 212 -0.09 14.95 37.09
C GLU A 212 0.53 15.94 38.08
N GLU A 213 1.36 16.87 37.61
CA GLU A 213 1.93 17.94 38.45
C GLU A 213 0.85 18.85 39.08
N LEU A 214 -0.25 19.13 38.35
CA LEU A 214 -1.35 19.96 38.86
C LEU A 214 -2.26 19.25 39.89
N LYS A 215 -2.14 17.93 40.04
CA LYS A 215 -2.92 17.15 41.01
C LYS A 215 -2.20 16.97 42.35
N HIS A 216 -0.93 17.34 42.42
CA HIS A 216 -0.09 17.33 43.63
C HIS A 216 0.02 18.72 44.24
#